data_AF-A0A7K7DQM0-F1
#
_entry.id   AF-A0A7K7DQM0-F1
#
_cell.length_a   1.000
_cell.length_b   1.000
_cell.length_c   1.000
_cell.angle_alpha   90.00
_cell.angle_beta   90.00
_cell.angle_gamma   90.00
#
_symmetry.space_group_name_H-M   'P 1'
#
loop_
_entity.id
_entity.type
_entity.pdbx_description
1 polymer ?
#
loop_
_entity_poly.entity_id
_entity_poly.type
_entity_poly.pdbx_seq_one_letter_code
_entity_poly.pdbx_strand_id
1 'polypeptide(L)'
;RYVVLTTKHHEGFTNWGSPVSWNWNSVDTGPHRDLVGELGEALRESNLRYGLYHSLMEWFNPLYLADKQSDFKTQSFVLKKTMPELYDLVLKYKPDLIWSDGDWEAPDSYWNSTSFLAWLYNDSPVKDTVVVNDRWGRGCSCRHGGFYNCADKFRPGTLPDHKWEMCSSLDRLSWGYRSNMSLPEVMDEMSMIEELVQTVSLGGNYLLNVGPTKEGVIVPIFQERLLALGRWLDTNGEAIYESQPWRVQMENTTDIVW
;
A
#
# COMPACT_ATOMS: atom_id res chain seq x y z
N ARG A 1 0.03 -13.64 -3.09
CA ARG A 1 0.30 -13.22 -1.69
C ARG A 1 1.49 -12.27 -1.72
N TYR A 2 1.45 -11.19 -0.96
CA TYR A 2 2.40 -10.09 -1.10
C TYR A 2 2.53 -9.32 0.22
N VAL A 3 3.61 -8.56 0.34
CA VAL A 3 3.84 -7.58 1.40
C VAL A 3 4.13 -6.23 0.74
N VAL A 4 3.57 -5.15 1.30
CA VAL A 4 3.80 -3.78 0.83
C VAL A 4 4.54 -3.01 1.91
N LEU A 5 5.71 -2.46 1.57
CA LEU A 5 6.49 -1.63 2.49
C LEU A 5 6.36 -0.16 2.12
N THR A 6 6.11 0.68 3.13
CA THR A 6 6.24 2.13 3.03
C THR A 6 7.68 2.52 2.75
N THR A 7 7.99 2.84 1.48
CA THR A 7 9.30 3.35 1.09
C THR A 7 9.49 4.79 1.58
N LYS A 8 8.45 5.60 1.43
CA LYS A 8 8.36 7.00 1.85
C LYS A 8 6.91 7.33 2.15
N HIS A 9 6.65 7.93 3.30
CA HIS A 9 5.34 8.47 3.64
C HIS A 9 5.36 10.01 3.57
N HIS A 10 4.27 10.67 3.92
CA HIS A 10 4.07 12.11 3.70
C HIS A 10 5.09 13.02 4.39
N GLU A 11 5.77 12.55 5.45
CA GLU A 11 6.86 13.27 6.11
C GLU A 11 8.16 13.32 5.29
N GLY A 12 8.26 12.52 4.22
CA GLY A 12 9.37 12.53 3.27
C GLY A 12 10.62 11.75 3.69
N PHE A 13 10.60 11.05 4.83
CA PHE A 13 11.71 10.16 5.21
C PHE A 13 11.69 8.91 4.34
N THR A 14 12.83 8.58 3.73
CA THR A 14 12.95 7.41 2.85
C THR A 14 13.59 6.23 3.57
N ASN A 15 12.95 5.06 3.52
CA ASN A 15 13.44 3.79 4.09
C ASN A 15 14.52 3.11 3.21
N TRP A 16 15.13 3.88 2.31
CA TRP A 16 16.31 3.51 1.54
C TRP A 16 17.16 4.74 1.23
N GLY A 17 18.41 4.53 0.82
CA GLY A 17 19.29 5.62 0.37
C GLY A 17 18.84 6.22 -0.97
N SER A 18 17.82 7.09 -0.96
CA SER A 18 17.31 7.77 -2.14
C SER A 18 18.34 8.74 -2.73
N PRO A 19 18.48 8.81 -4.07
CA PRO A 19 19.43 9.71 -4.73
C PRO A 19 19.12 11.20 -4.52
N VAL A 20 17.91 11.52 -4.04
CA VAL A 20 17.41 12.89 -3.86
C VAL A 20 16.89 13.17 -2.44
N SER A 21 17.16 12.28 -1.48
CA SER A 21 16.83 12.42 -0.04
C SER A 21 18.07 12.46 0.85
N TRP A 22 19.10 13.19 0.43
CA TRP A 22 20.37 13.24 1.16
C TRP A 22 20.17 13.60 2.64
N ASN A 23 20.77 12.82 3.55
CA ASN A 23 20.67 12.94 5.01
C ASN A 23 19.26 12.79 5.64
N TRP A 24 18.22 12.55 4.84
CA TRP A 24 16.86 12.31 5.33
C TRP A 24 16.35 10.94 4.86
N ASN A 25 17.13 9.91 5.20
CA ASN A 25 16.84 8.54 4.83
C ASN A 25 17.47 7.55 5.82
N SER A 26 17.01 6.30 5.78
CA SER A 26 17.42 5.23 6.71
C SER A 26 18.87 4.75 6.57
N VAL A 27 19.55 5.05 5.45
CA VAL A 27 20.96 4.71 5.24
C VAL A 27 21.87 5.78 5.84
N ASP A 28 21.55 7.05 5.62
CA ASP A 28 22.33 8.18 6.11
C ASP A 28 22.05 8.46 7.61
N THR A 29 20.82 8.23 8.07
CA THR A 29 20.36 8.59 9.42
C THR A 29 19.56 7.45 10.06
N GLY A 30 19.80 7.20 11.34
CA GLY A 30 19.02 6.26 12.14
C GLY A 30 19.48 4.80 11.95
N PRO A 31 18.74 3.92 11.26
CA PRO A 31 19.09 2.50 11.14
C PRO A 31 20.43 2.19 10.45
N HIS A 32 20.93 3.08 9.60
CA HIS A 32 22.09 2.88 8.72
C HIS A 32 21.99 1.62 7.84
N ARG A 33 20.79 1.37 7.33
CA ARG A 33 20.44 0.16 6.55
C ARG A 33 19.50 0.48 5.42
N ASP A 34 19.60 -0.28 4.33
CA ASP A 34 18.67 -0.22 3.20
C ASP A 34 17.46 -1.11 3.49
N LEU A 35 16.50 -0.59 4.26
CA LEU A 35 15.35 -1.38 4.74
C LEU A 35 14.47 -1.87 3.59
N VAL A 36 14.35 -1.07 2.52
CA VAL A 36 13.62 -1.42 1.31
C VAL A 36 14.28 -2.61 0.63
N GLY A 37 15.59 -2.56 0.39
CA GLY A 37 16.35 -3.64 -0.23
C GLY A 37 16.34 -4.93 0.57
N GLU A 38 16.68 -4.85 1.86
CA GLU A 38 16.78 -6.02 2.74
C GLU A 38 15.45 -6.76 2.90
N LEU A 39 14.32 -6.04 3.04
CA LEU A 39 13.01 -6.68 3.09
C LEU A 39 12.67 -7.33 1.75
N GLY A 40 12.99 -6.69 0.62
CA GLY A 40 12.77 -7.24 -0.71
C GLY A 40 13.51 -8.55 -0.94
N GLU A 41 14.75 -8.67 -0.46
CA GLU A 41 15.52 -9.92 -0.48
C GLU A 41 14.85 -11.01 0.36
N ALA A 42 14.51 -10.73 1.61
CA ALA A 42 13.88 -11.68 2.52
C ALA A 42 12.52 -12.20 2.01
N LEU A 43 11.72 -11.34 1.37
CA LEU A 43 10.42 -11.72 0.80
C LEU A 43 10.56 -12.65 -0.41
N ARG A 44 11.57 -12.41 -1.26
CA ARG A 44 11.85 -13.28 -2.41
C ARG A 44 12.29 -14.67 -1.98
N GLU A 45 13.15 -14.75 -0.96
CA GLU A 45 13.56 -16.03 -0.36
C GLU A 45 12.36 -16.79 0.23
N SER A 46 11.34 -16.06 0.69
CA SER A 46 10.09 -16.60 1.24
C SER A 46 8.98 -16.81 0.19
N ASN A 47 9.28 -16.65 -1.10
CA ASN A 47 8.31 -16.78 -2.20
C ASN A 47 7.06 -15.89 -2.04
N LEU A 48 7.24 -14.68 -1.51
CA LEU A 48 6.22 -13.64 -1.41
C LEU A 48 6.50 -12.54 -2.45
N ARG A 49 5.42 -12.01 -3.03
CA ARG A 49 5.52 -10.85 -3.93
C ARG A 49 5.85 -9.59 -3.13
N TYR A 50 6.63 -8.73 -3.73
CA TYR A 50 7.24 -7.57 -3.08
C TYR A 50 6.65 -6.26 -3.63
N GLY A 51 5.84 -5.61 -2.81
CA GLY A 51 5.19 -4.33 -3.14
C GLY A 51 5.81 -3.17 -2.37
N LEU A 52 5.70 -1.98 -2.96
CA LEU A 52 6.24 -0.75 -2.41
C LEU A 52 5.18 0.34 -2.38
N TYR A 53 4.87 0.84 -1.19
CA TYR A 53 4.11 2.06 -1.01
C TYR A 53 5.02 3.26 -1.17
N HIS A 54 4.56 4.29 -1.87
CA HIS A 54 5.28 5.55 -2.01
C HIS A 54 4.33 6.74 -2.04
N SER A 55 4.50 7.67 -1.10
CA SER A 55 3.76 8.92 -1.15
C SER A 55 4.31 9.86 -2.22
N LEU A 56 3.44 10.33 -3.11
CA LEU A 56 3.76 11.31 -4.13
C LEU A 56 4.11 12.66 -3.54
N MET A 57 3.48 13.06 -2.43
CA MET A 57 3.67 14.36 -1.76
C MET A 57 4.62 14.30 -0.56
N GLU A 58 5.09 15.48 -0.13
CA GLU A 58 5.82 15.68 1.12
C GLU A 58 5.32 16.93 1.85
N TRP A 59 4.81 16.78 3.08
CA TRP A 59 4.17 17.86 3.83
C TRP A 59 5.03 19.12 3.99
N PHE A 60 6.34 18.93 4.19
CA PHE A 60 7.25 20.00 4.59
C PHE A 60 8.31 20.31 3.53
N ASN A 61 8.27 19.66 2.37
CA ASN A 61 9.28 19.89 1.34
C ASN A 61 9.10 21.29 0.71
N PRO A 62 10.12 22.15 0.73
CA PRO A 62 10.00 23.52 0.20
C PRO A 62 9.60 23.57 -1.28
N LEU A 63 10.03 22.60 -2.09
CA LEU A 63 9.63 22.54 -3.50
C LEU A 63 8.15 22.18 -3.63
N TYR A 64 7.65 21.25 -2.80
CA TYR A 64 6.23 20.90 -2.80
C TYR A 64 5.36 22.08 -2.36
N LEU A 65 5.78 22.78 -1.30
CA LEU A 65 5.09 23.97 -0.80
C LEU A 65 5.10 25.11 -1.84
N ALA A 66 6.20 25.30 -2.57
CA ALA A 66 6.29 26.28 -3.65
C ALA A 66 5.39 25.92 -4.84
N ASP A 67 5.39 24.66 -5.27
CA ASP A 67 4.50 24.18 -6.33
C ASP A 67 3.03 24.32 -5.91
N LYS A 68 2.70 23.97 -4.66
CA LYS A 68 1.35 24.17 -4.08
C LYS A 68 0.95 25.63 -4.02
N GLN A 69 1.85 26.54 -3.63
CA GLN A 69 1.61 27.98 -3.64
C GLN A 69 1.36 28.52 -5.06
N SER A 70 1.93 27.87 -6.08
CA SER A 70 1.68 28.18 -7.49
C SER A 70 0.36 27.61 -8.04
N ASP A 71 -0.45 26.95 -7.19
CA ASP A 71 -1.61 26.16 -7.61
C ASP A 71 -1.22 25.01 -8.57
N PHE A 72 -0.09 24.37 -8.27
CA PHE A 72 0.48 23.25 -9.04
C PHE A 72 0.75 23.57 -10.51
N LYS A 73 1.01 24.85 -10.84
CA LYS A 73 1.39 25.30 -12.19
C LYS A 73 2.87 25.09 -12.48
N THR A 74 3.70 25.00 -11.44
CA THR A 74 5.08 24.52 -11.52
C THR A 74 5.16 23.07 -11.06
N GLN A 75 6.17 22.33 -11.53
CA GLN A 75 6.40 20.91 -11.22
C GLN A 75 7.82 20.67 -10.68
N SER A 76 8.39 21.65 -9.98
CA SER A 76 9.79 21.58 -9.51
C SER A 76 10.00 20.41 -8.54
N PHE A 77 9.04 20.17 -7.65
CA PHE A 77 9.05 19.06 -6.73
C PHE A 77 8.98 17.74 -7.47
N VAL A 78 8.03 17.58 -8.39
CA VAL A 78 7.86 16.33 -9.13
C VAL A 78 9.10 15.97 -9.94
N LEU A 79 9.69 16.95 -10.64
CA LEU A 79 10.88 16.74 -11.46
C LEU A 79 12.16 16.45 -10.65
N LYS A 80 12.31 17.05 -9.48
CA LYS A 80 13.54 16.95 -8.67
C LYS A 80 13.46 15.96 -7.52
N LYS A 81 12.25 15.52 -7.15
CA LYS A 81 11.99 14.71 -5.96
C LYS A 81 11.20 13.45 -6.30
N THR A 82 9.90 13.58 -6.56
CA THR A 82 8.99 12.43 -6.71
C THR A 82 9.39 11.50 -7.85
N MET A 83 9.65 12.05 -9.06
CA MET A 83 10.00 11.22 -10.21
C MET A 83 11.34 10.50 -10.03
N PRO A 84 12.46 11.19 -9.72
CA PRO A 84 13.73 10.50 -9.47
C PRO A 84 13.63 9.35 -8.46
N GLU A 85 12.84 9.51 -7.38
CA GLU A 85 12.60 8.45 -6.40
C GLU A 85 11.84 7.26 -6.98
N LEU A 86 10.75 7.50 -7.71
CA LEU A 86 9.96 6.42 -8.32
C LEU A 86 10.77 5.61 -9.35
N TYR A 87 11.55 6.28 -10.22
CA TYR A 87 12.42 5.59 -11.16
C TYR A 87 13.52 4.79 -10.44
N ASP A 88 14.13 5.36 -9.41
CA ASP A 88 15.16 4.69 -8.60
C ASP A 88 14.60 3.42 -7.92
N LEU A 89 13.42 3.52 -7.29
CA LEU A 89 12.77 2.37 -6.65
C LEU A 89 12.54 1.22 -7.64
N VAL A 90 12.02 1.53 -8.83
CA VAL A 90 11.73 0.52 -9.85
C VAL A 90 13.02 -0.11 -10.38
N LEU A 91 14.01 0.71 -10.74
CA LEU A 91 15.26 0.23 -11.33
C LEU A 91 16.09 -0.59 -10.33
N LYS A 92 16.16 -0.13 -9.08
CA LYS A 92 16.98 -0.76 -8.04
C LYS A 92 16.31 -2.00 -7.46
N TYR A 93 15.04 -1.90 -7.09
CA TYR A 93 14.38 -2.95 -6.31
C TYR A 93 13.41 -3.81 -7.09
N LYS A 94 13.01 -3.45 -8.32
CA LYS A 94 12.15 -4.27 -9.19
C LYS A 94 10.92 -4.83 -8.43
N PRO A 95 10.03 -3.97 -7.92
CA PRO A 95 8.85 -4.41 -7.17
C PRO A 95 7.80 -5.06 -8.09
N ASP A 96 7.02 -5.97 -7.52
CA ASP A 96 5.81 -6.55 -8.15
C ASP A 96 4.60 -5.60 -8.04
N LEU A 97 4.65 -4.61 -7.15
CA LEU A 97 3.54 -3.67 -6.92
C LEU A 97 4.07 -2.28 -6.53
N ILE A 98 3.49 -1.23 -7.10
CA ILE A 98 3.69 0.16 -6.66
C ILE A 98 2.35 0.72 -6.17
N TRP A 99 2.30 1.03 -4.89
CA TRP A 99 1.13 1.59 -4.22
C TRP A 99 1.36 3.09 -3.99
N SER A 100 0.82 3.95 -4.86
CA SER A 100 0.97 5.40 -4.69
C SER A 100 -0.05 5.97 -3.71
N ASP A 101 0.27 7.09 -3.09
CA ASP A 101 -0.63 7.83 -2.18
C ASP A 101 -0.25 9.30 -2.10
N GLY A 102 -1.05 10.14 -1.46
CA GLY A 102 -0.73 11.58 -1.37
C GLY A 102 -1.02 12.35 -2.66
N ASP A 103 -1.84 11.79 -3.53
CA ASP A 103 -2.12 12.29 -4.87
C ASP A 103 -3.25 13.32 -4.91
N TRP A 104 -4.11 13.35 -3.89
CA TRP A 104 -5.39 14.05 -3.86
C TRP A 104 -5.31 15.58 -4.08
N GLU A 105 -4.18 16.21 -3.75
CA GLU A 105 -4.04 17.67 -3.86
C GLU A 105 -3.81 18.16 -5.28
N ALA A 106 -3.46 17.31 -6.25
CA ALA A 106 -3.07 17.75 -7.59
C ALA A 106 -3.47 16.75 -8.68
N PRO A 107 -3.70 17.20 -9.93
CA PRO A 107 -4.05 16.29 -11.03
C PRO A 107 -2.87 15.38 -11.40
N ASP A 108 -3.17 14.29 -12.11
CA ASP A 108 -2.19 13.34 -12.66
C ASP A 108 -1.15 14.01 -13.57
N SER A 109 -1.55 15.10 -14.24
CA SER A 109 -0.65 15.92 -15.07
C SER A 109 0.44 16.61 -14.26
N TYR A 110 0.13 17.12 -13.06
CA TYR A 110 1.14 17.69 -12.16
C TYR A 110 2.06 16.59 -11.62
N TRP A 111 1.51 15.45 -11.23
CA TRP A 111 2.31 14.33 -10.74
C TRP A 111 3.16 13.68 -11.83
N ASN A 112 2.93 13.99 -13.10
CA ASN A 112 3.55 13.34 -14.26
C ASN A 112 3.29 11.80 -14.27
N SER A 113 2.16 11.39 -13.72
CA SER A 113 1.81 9.98 -13.53
C SER A 113 1.64 9.26 -14.85
N THR A 114 1.04 9.90 -15.86
CA THR A 114 0.82 9.28 -17.18
C THR A 114 2.13 8.89 -17.87
N SER A 115 3.14 9.77 -17.85
CA SER A 115 4.47 9.48 -18.41
C SER A 115 5.18 8.37 -17.62
N PHE A 116 5.13 8.43 -16.29
CA PHE A 116 5.74 7.41 -15.44
C PHE A 116 5.11 6.03 -15.66
N LEU A 117 3.78 5.94 -15.67
CA LEU A 117 3.05 4.69 -15.89
C LEU A 117 3.26 4.16 -17.30
N ALA A 118 3.34 5.02 -18.32
CA ALA A 118 3.67 4.61 -19.68
C ALA A 118 5.07 3.97 -19.73
N TRP A 119 6.07 4.60 -19.13
CA TRP A 119 7.41 4.01 -19.01
C TRP A 119 7.40 2.70 -18.20
N LEU A 120 6.66 2.67 -17.08
CA LEU A 120 6.57 1.52 -16.19
C LEU A 120 6.09 0.27 -16.95
N TYR A 121 5.06 0.42 -17.78
CA TYR A 121 4.46 -0.70 -18.52
C TYR A 121 5.07 -0.97 -19.89
N ASN A 122 5.86 -0.06 -20.47
CA ASN A 122 6.48 -0.27 -21.78
C ASN A 122 7.95 -0.68 -21.68
N ASP A 123 8.71 -0.03 -20.79
CA ASP A 123 10.17 0.01 -20.85
C ASP A 123 10.86 -0.46 -19.56
N SER A 124 10.17 -0.42 -18.41
CA SER A 124 10.78 -0.76 -17.12
C SER A 124 11.18 -2.25 -17.02
N PRO A 125 12.12 -2.62 -16.14
CA PRO A 125 12.51 -4.02 -15.93
C PRO A 125 11.40 -4.90 -15.30
N VAL A 126 10.28 -4.31 -14.89
CA VAL A 126 9.16 -5.00 -14.21
C VAL A 126 7.86 -4.90 -15.00
N LYS A 127 7.89 -4.42 -16.23
CA LYS A 127 6.71 -4.14 -17.06
C LYS A 127 5.73 -5.30 -17.21
N ASP A 128 6.21 -6.54 -17.17
CA ASP A 128 5.40 -7.74 -17.36
C ASP A 128 4.78 -8.26 -16.05
N THR A 129 5.15 -7.69 -14.89
CA THR A 129 4.76 -8.19 -13.57
C THR A 129 4.18 -7.14 -12.64
N VAL A 130 4.59 -5.88 -12.79
CA VAL A 130 4.20 -4.81 -11.87
C VAL A 130 2.72 -4.49 -11.98
N VAL A 131 2.08 -4.23 -10.85
CA VAL A 131 0.73 -3.67 -10.78
C VAL A 131 0.73 -2.37 -9.97
N VAL A 132 -0.21 -1.48 -10.27
CA VAL A 132 -0.37 -0.20 -9.56
C VAL A 132 -1.80 -0.03 -9.07
N ASN A 133 -1.98 0.69 -7.96
CA ASN A 133 -3.30 1.09 -7.47
C ASN A 133 -3.89 2.27 -8.29
N ASP A 134 -4.97 2.87 -7.80
CA ASP A 134 -5.73 3.94 -8.45
C ASP A 134 -5.49 5.35 -7.89
N ARG A 135 -4.38 5.56 -7.16
CA ARG A 135 -4.07 6.82 -6.46
C ARG A 135 -2.95 7.62 -7.13
N TRP A 136 -3.13 7.90 -8.42
CA TRP A 136 -2.10 8.56 -9.26
C TRP A 136 -2.42 10.01 -9.61
N GLY A 137 -3.44 10.59 -9.00
CA GLY A 137 -3.82 11.98 -9.21
C GLY A 137 -5.28 12.24 -8.85
N ARG A 138 -5.60 13.51 -8.65
CA ARG A 138 -6.97 13.95 -8.38
C ARG A 138 -7.91 13.49 -9.49
N GLY A 139 -8.88 12.65 -9.12
CA GLY A 139 -9.87 12.09 -10.04
C GLY A 139 -9.48 10.75 -10.68
N CYS A 140 -8.35 10.13 -10.29
CA CYS A 140 -7.98 8.78 -10.71
C CYS A 140 -8.67 7.69 -9.88
N SER A 141 -8.94 7.96 -8.60
CA SER A 141 -9.54 6.99 -7.68
C SER A 141 -10.88 6.45 -8.20
N CYS A 142 -11.08 5.13 -8.13
CA CYS A 142 -12.16 4.34 -8.75
C CYS A 142 -12.30 4.51 -10.28
N ARG A 143 -11.30 5.00 -11.00
CA ARG A 143 -11.38 5.27 -12.45
C ARG A 143 -10.18 4.80 -13.25
N HIS A 144 -8.97 4.94 -12.70
CA HIS A 144 -7.72 4.65 -13.39
C HIS A 144 -6.73 4.00 -12.42
N GLY A 145 -6.37 2.75 -12.70
CA GLY A 145 -5.40 1.97 -11.91
C GLY A 145 -5.40 0.51 -12.35
N GLY A 146 -4.38 -0.26 -11.99
CA GLY A 146 -4.37 -1.71 -12.21
C GLY A 146 -5.34 -2.46 -11.30
N PHE A 147 -5.64 -1.88 -10.14
CA PHE A 147 -6.74 -2.25 -9.26
C PHE A 147 -7.22 -1.02 -8.49
N TYR A 148 -8.45 -1.08 -7.96
CA TYR A 148 -9.06 0.05 -7.25
C TYR A 148 -8.95 -0.09 -5.75
N ASN A 149 -8.50 0.96 -5.07
CA ASN A 149 -8.70 1.13 -3.64
C ASN A 149 -9.84 2.10 -3.36
N CYS A 150 -10.15 3.07 -4.24
CA CYS A 150 -11.25 4.04 -4.09
C CYS A 150 -11.16 5.02 -2.91
N ALA A 151 -11.03 4.51 -1.69
CA ALA A 151 -10.89 5.23 -0.44
C ALA A 151 -10.17 4.34 0.60
N ASP A 152 -9.79 4.91 1.73
CA ASP A 152 -9.28 4.12 2.85
C ASP A 152 -10.36 3.17 3.36
N LYS A 153 -9.99 1.92 3.60
CA LYS A 153 -10.90 0.86 4.07
C LYS A 153 -12.13 0.69 3.18
N PHE A 154 -11.98 0.93 1.87
CA PHE A 154 -13.07 0.80 0.90
C PHE A 154 -13.67 -0.61 0.92
N ARG A 155 -15.01 -0.64 0.86
CA ARG A 155 -15.81 -1.85 0.72
C ARG A 155 -16.90 -1.57 -0.31
N PRO A 156 -16.91 -2.24 -1.47
CA PRO A 156 -17.98 -2.07 -2.43
C PRO A 156 -19.27 -2.71 -1.91
N GLY A 157 -20.41 -2.07 -2.16
CA GLY A 157 -21.72 -2.63 -1.76
C GLY A 157 -22.22 -3.76 -2.66
N THR A 158 -21.62 -3.93 -3.83
CA THR A 158 -21.97 -4.93 -4.86
C THR A 158 -20.70 -5.38 -5.58
N LEU A 159 -20.74 -6.53 -6.23
CA LEU A 159 -19.59 -7.06 -6.98
C LEU A 159 -19.08 -6.04 -8.04
N PRO A 160 -17.84 -5.54 -7.92
CA PRO A 160 -17.27 -4.62 -8.92
C PRO A 160 -16.93 -5.32 -10.23
N ASP A 161 -16.89 -4.55 -11.31
CA ASP A 161 -16.44 -4.99 -12.65
C ASP A 161 -14.92 -4.87 -12.86
N HIS A 162 -14.22 -4.29 -11.89
CA HIS A 162 -12.77 -4.11 -11.89
C HIS A 162 -12.15 -4.70 -10.64
N LYS A 163 -10.92 -5.22 -10.74
CA LYS A 163 -10.18 -5.72 -9.57
C LYS A 163 -9.99 -4.60 -8.56
N TRP A 164 -10.10 -4.93 -7.28
CA TRP A 164 -10.00 -3.96 -6.19
C TRP A 164 -9.25 -4.56 -4.98
N GLU A 165 -8.84 -3.70 -4.06
CA GLU A 165 -8.15 -4.08 -2.84
C GLU A 165 -8.68 -3.28 -1.65
N MET A 166 -9.05 -3.97 -0.58
CA MET A 166 -9.31 -3.37 0.72
C MET A 166 -7.99 -3.22 1.46
N CYS A 167 -7.58 -1.98 1.73
CA CYS A 167 -6.50 -1.71 2.68
C CYS A 167 -7.10 -1.41 4.06
N SER A 168 -6.71 -2.18 5.07
CA SER A 168 -7.21 -2.08 6.46
C SER A 168 -6.06 -2.09 7.46
N SER A 169 -6.33 -1.83 8.73
CA SER A 169 -5.32 -1.70 9.78
C SER A 169 -5.71 -2.46 11.05
N LEU A 170 -4.74 -3.17 11.65
CA LEU A 170 -4.96 -3.84 12.94
C LEU A 170 -5.27 -2.84 14.06
N ASP A 171 -4.53 -1.73 14.13
CA ASP A 171 -4.95 -0.60 14.95
C ASP A 171 -6.07 0.13 14.21
N ARG A 172 -7.29 0.10 14.74
CA ARG A 172 -8.47 0.68 14.10
C ARG A 172 -8.33 2.20 13.91
N LEU A 173 -7.48 2.86 14.71
CA LEU A 173 -7.30 4.31 14.71
C LEU A 173 -6.05 4.78 13.95
N SER A 174 -5.13 3.90 13.56
CA SER A 174 -3.85 4.30 12.97
C SER A 174 -3.26 3.29 12.01
N TRP A 175 -2.55 3.79 10.99
CA TRP A 175 -1.66 3.00 10.14
C TRP A 175 -0.29 2.81 10.80
N GLY A 176 0.26 3.88 11.39
CA GLY A 176 1.53 3.84 12.13
C GLY A 176 1.37 3.32 13.56
N TYR A 177 2.49 2.93 14.17
CA TYR A 177 2.48 2.46 15.56
C TYR A 177 2.09 3.57 16.55
N ARG A 178 1.17 3.25 17.46
CA ARG A 178 0.79 4.09 18.60
C ARG A 178 1.17 3.39 19.90
N SER A 179 2.05 4.01 20.69
CA SER A 179 2.41 3.49 22.01
C SER A 179 1.29 3.59 23.05
N ASN A 180 0.24 4.38 22.76
CA ASN A 180 -0.92 4.58 23.61
C ASN A 180 -2.16 3.82 23.14
N MET A 181 -2.01 2.87 22.20
CA MET A 181 -3.13 2.03 21.75
C MET A 181 -3.70 1.20 22.91
N SER A 182 -5.02 1.03 22.92
CA SER A 182 -5.72 0.15 23.87
C SER A 182 -6.28 -1.09 23.19
N LEU A 183 -6.48 -2.18 23.93
CA LEU A 183 -6.95 -3.46 23.36
C LEU A 183 -8.27 -3.34 22.54
N PRO A 184 -9.29 -2.56 22.97
CA PRO A 184 -10.51 -2.40 22.18
C PRO A 184 -10.31 -1.68 20.83
N GLU A 185 -9.20 -0.95 20.67
CA GLU A 185 -8.84 -0.28 19.44
C GLU A 185 -8.09 -1.21 18.47
N VAL A 186 -7.63 -2.37 18.93
CA VAL A 186 -7.01 -3.38 18.08
C VAL A 186 -8.08 -4.32 17.55
N MET A 187 -8.08 -4.54 16.24
CA MET A 187 -8.98 -5.46 15.56
C MET A 187 -8.88 -6.86 16.17
N ASP A 188 -10.03 -7.44 16.51
CA ASP A 188 -10.13 -8.82 16.97
C ASP A 188 -10.08 -9.81 15.80
N GLU A 189 -9.82 -11.07 16.13
CA GLU A 189 -9.66 -12.16 15.15
C GLU A 189 -10.90 -12.34 14.26
N MET A 190 -12.10 -12.30 14.85
CA MET A 190 -13.34 -12.49 14.10
C MET A 190 -13.56 -11.37 13.08
N SER A 191 -13.34 -10.12 13.50
CA SER A 191 -13.40 -8.97 12.58
C SER A 191 -12.41 -9.09 11.42
N MET A 192 -11.19 -9.59 11.67
CA MET A 192 -10.19 -9.78 10.61
C MET A 192 -10.62 -10.85 9.60
N ILE A 193 -11.14 -11.98 10.09
CA ILE A 193 -11.64 -13.06 9.24
C ILE A 193 -12.85 -12.57 8.45
N GLU A 194 -13.76 -11.83 9.08
CA GLU A 194 -14.92 -11.24 8.41
C GLU A 194 -14.51 -10.27 7.30
N GLU A 195 -13.56 -9.36 7.57
CA GLU A 195 -13.03 -8.44 6.54
C GLU A 195 -12.40 -9.20 5.38
N LEU A 196 -11.59 -10.23 5.66
CA LEU A 196 -10.97 -11.06 4.63
C LEU A 196 -12.02 -11.77 3.77
N VAL A 197 -12.99 -12.46 4.40
CA VAL A 197 -14.02 -13.23 3.70
C VAL A 197 -14.93 -12.32 2.88
N GLN A 198 -15.38 -11.18 3.43
CA GLN A 198 -16.18 -10.20 2.70
C GLN A 198 -15.42 -9.59 1.52
N THR A 199 -14.13 -9.32 1.69
CA THR A 199 -13.29 -8.78 0.62
C THR A 199 -13.16 -9.78 -0.53
N VAL A 200 -12.85 -11.04 -0.20
CA VAL A 200 -12.61 -12.09 -1.20
C VAL A 200 -13.90 -12.53 -1.89
N SER A 201 -15.03 -12.57 -1.17
CA SER A 201 -16.33 -12.92 -1.77
C SER A 201 -16.74 -11.93 -2.86
N LEU A 202 -16.35 -10.66 -2.72
CA LEU A 202 -16.54 -9.59 -3.70
C LEU A 202 -15.34 -9.41 -4.65
N GLY A 203 -14.41 -10.37 -4.69
CA GLY A 203 -13.33 -10.43 -5.67
C GLY A 203 -12.14 -9.51 -5.38
N GLY A 204 -12.09 -8.92 -4.20
CA GLY A 204 -11.02 -8.04 -3.75
C GLY A 204 -9.81 -8.80 -3.22
N ASN A 205 -8.70 -8.09 -3.07
CA ASN A 205 -7.58 -8.52 -2.21
C ASN A 205 -7.65 -7.79 -0.86
N TYR A 206 -7.26 -8.46 0.22
CA TYR A 206 -7.20 -7.87 1.56
C TYR A 206 -5.75 -7.53 1.93
N LEU A 207 -5.45 -6.24 2.05
CA LEU A 207 -4.16 -5.70 2.48
C LEU A 207 -4.27 -5.24 3.93
N LEU A 208 -3.79 -6.07 4.86
CA LEU A 208 -3.82 -5.78 6.28
C LEU A 208 -2.51 -5.13 6.75
N ASN A 209 -2.59 -3.89 7.19
CA ASN A 209 -1.48 -3.12 7.72
C ASN A 209 -1.16 -3.47 9.18
N VAL A 210 0.14 -3.53 9.48
CA VAL A 210 0.71 -3.51 10.82
C VAL A 210 1.76 -2.42 10.93
N GLY A 211 1.79 -1.70 12.05
CA GLY A 211 2.80 -0.70 12.36
C GLY A 211 3.84 -1.24 13.35
N PRO A 212 5.09 -1.52 12.93
CA PRO A 212 6.17 -1.91 13.84
C PRO A 212 6.57 -0.76 14.77
N THR A 213 7.20 -1.09 15.90
CA THR A 213 7.84 -0.07 16.77
C THR A 213 9.06 0.54 16.08
N LYS A 214 9.58 1.64 16.63
CA LYS A 214 10.81 2.28 16.14
C LYS A 214 12.05 1.37 16.22
N GLU A 215 12.02 0.34 17.06
CA GLU A 215 13.06 -0.69 17.17
C GLU A 215 12.92 -1.79 16.11
N GLY A 216 11.92 -1.70 15.21
CA GLY A 216 11.68 -2.71 14.18
C GLY A 216 10.91 -3.95 14.67
N VAL A 217 10.19 -3.84 15.79
CA VAL A 217 9.47 -4.97 16.40
C VAL A 217 7.99 -4.89 16.06
N ILE A 218 7.40 -5.96 15.52
CA ILE A 218 5.95 -6.13 15.49
C ILE A 218 5.51 -6.44 16.92
N VAL A 219 4.65 -5.62 17.52
CA VAL A 219 4.24 -5.81 18.92
C VAL A 219 3.47 -7.13 19.14
N PRO A 220 3.57 -7.76 20.33
CA PRO A 220 3.01 -9.09 20.56
C PRO A 220 1.53 -9.25 20.21
N ILE A 221 0.71 -8.23 20.47
CA ILE A 221 -0.73 -8.27 20.12
C ILE A 221 -0.95 -8.35 18.60
N PHE A 222 -0.13 -7.68 17.79
CA PHE A 222 -0.22 -7.79 16.33
C PHE A 222 0.29 -9.16 15.85
N GLN A 223 1.37 -9.68 16.46
CA GLN A 223 1.85 -11.03 16.15
C GLN A 223 0.77 -12.08 16.45
N GLU A 224 0.12 -12.00 17.61
CA GLU A 224 -0.97 -12.89 18.01
C GLU A 224 -2.09 -12.90 16.97
N ARG A 225 -2.55 -11.71 16.54
CA ARG A 225 -3.60 -11.54 15.53
C ARG A 225 -3.21 -12.10 14.16
N LEU A 226 -2.00 -11.79 13.69
CA LEU A 226 -1.49 -12.31 12.42
C LEU A 226 -1.36 -13.84 12.43
N LEU A 227 -0.84 -14.41 13.52
CA LEU A 227 -0.74 -15.86 13.69
C LEU A 227 -2.11 -16.53 13.79
N ALA A 228 -3.09 -15.88 14.41
CA ALA A 228 -4.45 -16.38 14.48
C ALA A 228 -5.11 -16.46 13.09
N LEU A 229 -5.00 -15.39 12.30
CA LEU A 229 -5.44 -15.40 10.91
C LEU A 229 -4.71 -16.46 10.08
N GLY A 230 -3.39 -16.62 10.29
CA GLY A 230 -2.60 -17.67 9.67
C GLY A 230 -3.14 -19.07 9.95
N ARG A 231 -3.40 -19.40 11.23
CA ARG A 231 -3.99 -20.69 11.62
C ARG A 231 -5.37 -20.93 10.99
N TRP A 232 -6.19 -19.89 10.91
CA TRP A 232 -7.50 -19.98 10.27
C TRP A 232 -7.34 -20.24 8.76
N LEU A 233 -6.41 -19.56 8.09
CA LEU A 233 -6.06 -19.76 6.68
C LEU A 233 -5.43 -21.12 6.39
N ASP A 234 -4.71 -21.73 7.33
CA ASP A 234 -4.17 -23.09 7.15
C ASP A 234 -5.30 -24.12 7.00
N THR A 235 -6.45 -23.87 7.63
CA THR A 235 -7.63 -24.74 7.54
C THR A 235 -8.57 -24.35 6.40
N ASN A 236 -8.79 -23.05 6.19
CA ASN A 236 -9.84 -22.53 5.30
C ASN A 236 -9.29 -21.88 4.03
N GLY A 237 -7.98 -21.93 3.81
CA GLY A 237 -7.29 -21.20 2.75
C GLY A 237 -7.72 -21.57 1.33
N GLU A 238 -8.19 -22.79 1.09
CA GLU A 238 -8.72 -23.21 -0.22
C GLU A 238 -9.95 -22.37 -0.65
N ALA A 239 -10.77 -21.93 0.31
CA ALA A 239 -11.91 -21.05 0.02
C ALA A 239 -11.50 -19.59 -0.25
N ILE A 240 -10.24 -19.24 0.02
CA ILE A 240 -9.71 -17.87 -0.06
C ILE A 240 -8.76 -17.71 -1.24
N TYR A 241 -7.73 -18.55 -1.32
CA TYR A 241 -6.68 -18.42 -2.31
C TYR A 241 -7.18 -18.85 -3.68
N GLU A 242 -6.95 -18.00 -4.68
CA GLU A 242 -7.33 -18.24 -6.09
C GLU A 242 -8.83 -18.43 -6.35
N SER A 243 -9.67 -18.23 -5.33
CA SER A 243 -11.12 -18.26 -5.48
C SER A 243 -11.62 -17.08 -6.31
N GLN A 244 -12.84 -17.22 -6.81
CA GLN A 244 -13.50 -16.22 -7.64
C GLN A 244 -14.88 -15.90 -7.05
N PRO A 245 -15.36 -14.66 -7.23
CA PRO A 245 -16.71 -14.29 -6.81
C PRO A 245 -17.73 -15.25 -7.36
N TRP A 246 -18.63 -15.71 -6.51
CA TRP A 246 -19.78 -16.49 -6.96
C TRP A 246 -20.80 -15.58 -7.64
N ARG A 247 -21.72 -16.13 -8.44
CA ARG A 247 -22.79 -15.35 -9.09
C ARG A 247 -23.82 -14.78 -8.10
N VAL A 248 -23.89 -15.30 -6.87
CA VAL A 248 -24.76 -14.83 -5.79
C VAL A 248 -23.87 -14.28 -4.68
N GLN A 249 -23.99 -12.99 -4.36
CA GLN A 249 -23.14 -12.31 -3.35
C GLN A 249 -23.67 -12.46 -1.93
N MET A 250 -24.99 -12.54 -1.78
CA MET A 250 -25.66 -12.68 -0.49
C MET A 250 -26.74 -13.73 -0.64
N GLU A 251 -26.70 -14.76 0.20
CA GLU A 251 -27.85 -15.62 0.37
C GLU A 251 -28.93 -14.86 1.14
N ASN A 252 -30.16 -14.89 0.62
CA ASN A 252 -31.28 -14.21 1.24
C ASN A 252 -31.80 -15.11 2.36
N THR A 253 -31.14 -15.12 3.52
CA THR A 253 -31.54 -15.94 4.66
C THR A 253 -31.68 -15.12 5.93
N THR A 254 -32.90 -15.19 6.48
CA THR A 254 -33.31 -14.82 7.84
C THR A 254 -32.61 -15.59 8.95
N ASP A 255 -31.70 -16.50 8.61
CA ASP A 255 -30.98 -17.34 9.56
C ASP A 255 -29.59 -16.75 9.82
N ILE A 256 -29.43 -16.19 11.01
CA ILE A 256 -28.14 -15.88 11.59
C ILE A 256 -27.52 -17.22 12.00
N VAL A 257 -26.66 -17.78 11.16
CA VAL A 257 -25.84 -18.93 11.55
C VAL A 257 -24.62 -18.42 12.30
N TRP A 258 -24.83 -17.85 13.50
CA TRP A 258 -23.89 -17.68 14.61
C TRP A 258 -24.66 -17.31 15.88
#